data_AF-A0A7W0LTS4-F1
#
_entry.id   AF-A0A7W0LTS4-F1
#
_cell.length_a   1.000
_cell.length_b   1.000
_cell.length_c   1.000
_cell.angle_alpha   90.00
_cell.angle_beta   90.00
_cell.angle_gamma   90.00
#
_symmetry.space_group_name_H-M   'P 1'
#
loop_
_entity.id
_entity.type
_entity.pdbx_description
1 polymer ?
#
loop_
_entity_poly.entity_id
_entity_poly.type
_entity_poly.pdbx_seq_one_letter_code
_entity_poly.pdbx_strand_id
1 'polypeptide(L)'
;AVEAVEPVARAVADSPLVKTALHGGDPNFGRILQAAGAAMPPAGHFVVDLEIEGRQVVSAGDAVDLDENELRELEAAVRGAEVDFALTLPGEGGEAEVFFSDLSEAYVSFNSKYTS
;
A
#
# COMPACT_ATOMS: atom_id res chain seq x y z
N ALA A 1 7.36 -17.20 -4.85
CA ALA A 1 7.07 -16.32 -6.00
C ALA A 1 5.58 -16.30 -6.32
N VAL A 2 4.89 -17.43 -6.55
CA VAL A 2 3.39 -17.42 -6.59
C VAL A 2 2.77 -17.41 -5.18
N GLU A 3 3.33 -18.19 -4.25
CA GLU A 3 2.76 -18.32 -2.89
C GLU A 3 2.88 -17.06 -2.01
N ALA A 4 3.64 -16.05 -2.45
CA ALA A 4 3.91 -14.85 -1.66
C ALA A 4 3.00 -13.66 -2.02
N VAL A 5 2.38 -13.64 -3.22
CA VAL A 5 1.62 -12.46 -3.67
C VAL A 5 0.37 -12.22 -2.81
N GLU A 6 -0.41 -13.25 -2.50
CA GLU A 6 -1.60 -13.09 -1.65
C GLU A 6 -1.23 -12.73 -0.20
N PRO A 7 -0.28 -13.40 0.49
CA PRO A 7 0.14 -12.98 1.83
C PRO A 7 0.65 -11.53 1.89
N VAL A 8 1.40 -11.08 0.88
CA VAL A 8 1.89 -9.70 0.80
C VAL A 8 0.74 -8.72 0.59
N ALA A 9 -0.16 -9.00 -0.35
CA ALA A 9 -1.33 -8.16 -0.61
C ALA A 9 -2.21 -8.03 0.65
N ARG A 10 -2.49 -9.15 1.33
CA ARG A 10 -3.23 -9.14 2.61
C ARG A 10 -2.51 -8.36 3.71
N ALA A 11 -1.18 -8.50 3.82
CA ALA A 11 -0.42 -7.77 4.82
C ALA A 11 -0.50 -6.24 4.62
N VAL A 12 -0.48 -5.78 3.36
CA VAL A 12 -0.70 -4.37 3.03
C VAL A 12 -2.13 -3.94 3.38
N ALA A 13 -3.13 -4.72 2.98
CA ALA A 13 -4.55 -4.44 3.22
C ALA A 13 -4.95 -4.41 4.71
N ASP A 14 -4.32 -5.26 5.52
CA ASP A 14 -4.59 -5.39 6.96
C ASP A 14 -3.76 -4.40 7.80
N SER A 15 -2.77 -3.73 7.21
CA SER A 15 -1.88 -2.80 7.93
C SER A 15 -2.63 -1.55 8.42
N PRO A 16 -2.75 -1.32 9.74
CA PRO A 16 -3.40 -0.12 10.26
C PRO A 16 -2.67 1.16 9.83
N LEU A 17 -1.36 1.10 9.63
CA LEU A 17 -0.57 2.25 9.17
C LEU A 17 -0.91 2.62 7.72
N VAL A 18 -1.07 1.63 6.84
CA VAL A 18 -1.51 1.86 5.45
C VAL A 18 -2.92 2.42 5.44
N LYS A 19 -3.85 1.77 6.15
CA LYS A 19 -5.26 2.19 6.21
C LYS A 19 -5.46 3.60 6.77
N THR A 20 -4.64 4.01 7.74
CA THR A 20 -4.69 5.38 8.30
C THR A 20 -4.00 6.41 7.40
N ALA A 21 -2.96 6.05 6.66
CA ALA A 21 -2.39 6.93 5.63
C ALA A 21 -3.40 7.19 4.51
N LEU A 22 -4.09 6.14 4.06
CA LEU A 22 -5.18 6.23 3.10
C LEU A 22 -6.32 7.13 3.62
N HIS A 23 -6.74 6.97 4.89
CA HIS A 23 -7.73 7.86 5.50
C HIS A 23 -7.31 9.34 5.46
N GLY A 24 -6.03 9.62 5.65
CA GLY A 24 -5.47 10.97 5.63
C GLY A 24 -5.24 11.56 4.22
N GLY A 25 -5.37 10.75 3.17
CA GLY A 25 -4.95 11.11 1.82
C GLY A 25 -3.44 11.35 1.73
N ASP A 26 -2.65 10.54 2.45
CA ASP A 26 -1.18 10.57 2.45
C ASP A 26 -0.64 9.39 1.61
N PRO A 27 0.05 9.63 0.47
CA PRO A 27 0.61 8.58 -0.40
C PRO A 27 1.88 7.96 0.21
N ASN A 28 1.77 7.43 1.42
CA ASN A 28 2.90 6.98 2.22
C ASN A 28 3.42 5.60 1.78
N PHE A 29 4.18 5.56 0.69
CA PHE A 29 4.75 4.33 0.16
C PHE A 29 5.61 3.58 1.18
N GLY A 30 6.27 4.28 2.11
CA GLY A 30 7.08 3.66 3.16
C GLY A 30 6.28 2.69 4.05
N ARG A 31 5.04 3.03 4.40
CA ARG A 31 4.15 2.15 5.16
C ARG A 31 3.68 0.94 4.36
N ILE A 32 3.48 1.11 3.05
CA ILE A 32 3.14 0.01 2.12
C ILE A 32 4.31 -0.96 2.04
N LEU A 33 5.53 -0.46 1.79
CA LEU A 33 6.74 -1.27 1.72
C LEU A 33 7.05 -1.98 3.04
N GLN A 34 6.84 -1.32 4.18
CA GLN A 34 7.01 -1.93 5.49
C GLN A 34 6.11 -3.15 5.67
N ALA A 35 4.81 -3.02 5.34
CA ALA A 35 3.85 -4.11 5.45
C ALA A 35 4.18 -5.26 4.48
N ALA A 36 4.52 -4.93 3.23
CA ALA A 36 4.93 -5.92 2.24
C ALA A 36 6.19 -6.69 2.66
N GLY A 37 7.24 -5.97 3.07
CA GLY A 37 8.49 -6.58 3.52
C GLY A 37 8.35 -7.48 4.74
N ALA A 38 7.41 -7.19 5.65
CA ALA A 38 7.13 -8.04 6.79
C ALA A 38 6.50 -9.39 6.42
N ALA A 39 5.78 -9.46 5.29
CA ALA A 39 5.15 -10.68 4.78
C ALA A 39 6.01 -11.45 3.77
N MET A 40 7.04 -10.81 3.22
CA MET A 40 7.98 -11.47 2.31
C MET A 40 8.95 -12.38 3.07
N PRO A 41 9.37 -13.50 2.46
CA PRO A 41 10.47 -14.30 2.98
C PRO A 41 11.74 -13.44 3.14
N PRO A 42 12.58 -13.70 4.15
CA PRO A 42 13.86 -13.01 4.31
C PRO A 42 14.68 -13.08 3.02
N ALA A 43 14.94 -11.94 2.41
CA ALA A 43 15.76 -11.81 1.20
C ALA A 43 16.90 -10.81 1.45
N GLY A 44 18.00 -10.96 0.71
CA GLY A 44 19.16 -10.07 0.85
C GLY A 44 18.89 -8.64 0.39
N HIS A 45 18.09 -8.46 -0.67
CA HIS A 45 17.73 -7.16 -1.22
C HIS A 45 16.20 -7.08 -1.42
N PHE A 46 15.61 -5.99 -0.96
CA PHE A 46 14.18 -5.70 -1.12
C PHE A 46 13.97 -4.98 -2.46
N VAL A 47 13.89 -5.78 -3.53
CA VAL A 47 13.69 -5.27 -4.90
C VAL A 47 12.21 -5.39 -5.22
N VAL A 48 11.50 -4.27 -5.24
CA VAL A 48 10.07 -4.21 -5.59
C VAL A 48 9.80 -2.94 -6.40
N ASP A 49 8.72 -2.98 -7.17
CA ASP A 49 8.16 -1.80 -7.83
C ASP A 49 6.81 -1.49 -7.20
N LEU A 50 6.53 -0.22 -6.93
CA LEU A 50 5.24 0.22 -6.42
C LEU A 50 4.72 1.39 -7.25
N GLU A 51 3.48 1.25 -7.70
CA GLU A 51 2.68 2.31 -8.25
C GLU A 51 1.51 2.63 -7.32
N ILE A 52 1.18 3.91 -7.22
CA ILE A 52 -0.03 4.41 -6.54
C ILE A 52 -0.79 5.22 -7.59
N GLU A 53 -2.05 4.87 -7.85
CA GLU A 53 -2.86 5.53 -8.89
C GLU A 53 -2.14 5.57 -10.26
N GLY A 54 -1.45 4.47 -10.61
CA GLY A 54 -0.65 4.35 -11.84
C GLY A 54 0.62 5.22 -11.89
N ARG A 55 0.99 5.88 -10.79
CA ARG A 55 2.25 6.63 -10.67
C ARG A 55 3.30 5.77 -9.99
N GLN A 56 4.41 5.51 -10.66
CA GLN A 56 5.58 4.86 -10.07
C GLN A 56 6.16 5.71 -8.92
N VAL A 57 6.17 5.16 -7.71
CA VAL A 57 6.74 5.82 -6.51
C VAL A 57 7.97 5.10 -5.97
N VAL A 58 8.13 3.81 -6.28
CA VAL A 58 9.31 3.01 -5.92
C VAL A 58 9.70 2.19 -7.13
N SER A 59 10.94 2.23 -7.55
CA SER A 59 11.48 1.46 -8.68
C SER A 59 12.68 0.64 -8.22
N ALA A 60 12.65 -0.68 -8.44
CA ALA A 60 13.71 -1.62 -8.07
C ALA A 60 14.16 -1.52 -6.59
N GLY A 61 13.25 -1.13 -5.70
CA GLY A 61 13.51 -0.92 -4.27
C GLY A 61 13.94 0.50 -3.87
N ASP A 62 14.20 1.39 -4.82
CA ASP A 62 14.57 2.79 -4.57
C ASP A 62 13.37 3.72 -4.75
N ALA A 63 13.28 4.79 -3.95
CA ALA A 63 12.25 5.80 -4.14
C ALA A 63 12.45 6.53 -5.48
N VAL A 64 11.36 6.77 -6.20
CA VAL A 64 11.37 7.61 -7.40
C VAL A 64 11.31 9.07 -6.96
N ASP A 65 12.27 9.88 -7.42
CA ASP A 65 12.25 11.33 -7.21
C ASP A 65 11.14 11.95 -8.07
N LEU A 66 10.03 12.28 -7.43
CA LEU A 66 8.92 13.02 -8.05
C LEU A 66 9.17 14.52 -7.97
N ASP A 67 8.87 15.23 -9.04
CA ASP A 67 8.85 16.68 -9.00
C ASP A 67 7.65 17.21 -8.21
N GLU A 68 7.66 18.52 -7.95
CA GLU A 68 6.67 19.17 -7.10
C GLU A 68 5.24 19.16 -7.69
N ASN A 69 5.09 19.04 -9.01
CA ASN A 69 3.79 18.89 -9.66
C ASN A 69 3.33 17.43 -9.59
N GLU A 70 4.22 16.48 -9.85
CA GLU A 70 3.94 15.05 -9.78
C GLU A 70 3.52 14.63 -8.36
N LEU A 71 4.17 15.17 -7.34
CA LEU A 71 3.79 14.96 -5.94
C LEU A 71 2.40 15.52 -5.65
N ARG A 72 2.09 16.73 -6.14
CA ARG A 72 0.77 17.35 -5.96
C ARG A 72 -0.35 16.57 -6.67
N GLU A 73 -0.07 16.05 -7.87
CA GLU A 73 -1.00 15.18 -8.60
C GLU A 73 -1.27 13.89 -7.83
N LEU A 74 -0.22 13.25 -7.29
CA LEU A 74 -0.34 12.05 -6.48
C LEU A 74 -1.14 12.30 -5.19
N GLU A 75 -0.84 13.38 -4.46
CA GLU A 75 -1.57 13.78 -3.24
C GLU A 75 -3.05 14.07 -3.52
N ALA A 76 -3.38 14.58 -4.71
CA ALA A 76 -4.76 14.78 -5.13
C ALA A 76 -5.45 13.45 -5.48
N ALA A 77 -4.74 12.55 -6.16
CA ALA A 77 -5.27 11.26 -6.59
C ALA A 77 -5.64 10.36 -5.38
N VAL A 78 -4.78 10.28 -4.36
CA VAL A 78 -5.06 9.47 -3.15
C VAL A 78 -6.16 10.01 -2.24
N ARG A 79 -6.76 11.16 -2.58
CA ARG A 79 -7.97 11.69 -1.93
C ARG A 79 -9.26 11.28 -2.66
N GLY A 80 -9.13 10.47 -3.72
CA GLY A 80 -10.24 9.87 -4.44
C GLY A 80 -11.09 8.94 -3.56
N ALA A 81 -12.24 8.53 -4.10
CA ALA A 81 -13.12 7.58 -3.42
C ALA A 81 -12.55 6.14 -3.44
N GLU A 82 -11.74 5.83 -4.44
CA GLU A 82 -11.02 4.57 -4.62
C GLU A 82 -9.55 4.94 -4.88
N VAL A 83 -8.63 4.10 -4.39
CA VAL A 83 -7.19 4.29 -4.55
C VAL A 83 -6.56 2.93 -4.84
N ASP A 84 -5.85 2.85 -5.97
CA ASP A 84 -5.17 1.64 -6.44
C ASP A 84 -3.70 1.63 -6.04
N PHE A 85 -3.25 0.51 -5.48
CA PHE A 85 -1.84 0.21 -5.21
C PHE A 85 -1.43 -1.00 -6.06
N ALA A 86 -0.46 -0.82 -6.95
CA ALA A 86 0.12 -1.92 -7.71
C ALA A 86 1.55 -2.20 -7.22
N LEU A 87 1.72 -3.27 -6.44
CA LEU A 87 3.00 -3.72 -5.93
C LEU A 87 3.50 -4.93 -6.72
N THR A 88 4.62 -4.77 -7.42
CA THR A 88 5.25 -5.85 -8.18
C THR A 88 6.41 -6.45 -7.39
N LEU A 89 6.38 -7.77 -7.24
CA LEU A 89 7.40 -8.57 -6.58
C LEU A 89 8.26 -9.32 -7.62
N PRO A 90 9.53 -9.61 -7.33
CA PRO A 90 10.40 -10.35 -8.23
C PRO A 90 9.97 -11.83 -8.29
N GLY A 91 9.95 -12.41 -9.49
CA GLY A 91 9.62 -13.82 -9.70
C GLY A 91 8.96 -14.08 -11.06
N GLU A 92 8.57 -15.33 -11.29
CA GLU A 92 8.09 -15.81 -12.60
C GLU A 92 6.56 -15.86 -12.74
N GLY A 93 5.81 -15.33 -11.78
CA GLY A 93 4.35 -15.18 -11.91
C GLY A 93 3.57 -15.27 -10.60
N GLY A 94 2.33 -14.79 -10.66
CA GLY A 94 1.38 -14.70 -9.55
C GLY A 94 0.79 -13.30 -9.48
N GLU A 95 -0.53 -13.20 -9.36
CA GLU A 95 -1.25 -11.96 -9.14
C GLU A 95 -2.29 -12.23 -8.06
N ALA A 96 -2.44 -11.29 -7.14
CA ALA A 96 -3.48 -11.31 -6.11
C ALA A 96 -4.03 -9.90 -5.94
N GLU A 97 -5.34 -9.79 -6.03
CA GLU A 97 -6.06 -8.54 -5.82
C GLU A 97 -6.87 -8.65 -4.53
N VAL A 98 -6.78 -7.62 -3.69
CA VAL A 98 -7.53 -7.53 -2.44
C VAL A 98 -8.13 -6.13 -2.30
N PHE A 99 -9.40 -6.08 -1.89
CA PHE A 99 -10.09 -4.84 -1.61
C PHE A 99 -10.12 -4.60 -0.10
N PHE A 100 -9.81 -3.39 0.33
CA PHE A 100 -9.87 -2.97 1.72
C PHE A 100 -10.27 -1.51 1.83
N SER A 101 -10.82 -1.12 2.98
CA SER A 101 -11.13 0.27 3.28
C SER A 101 -9.99 0.96 4.02
N ASP A 102 -10.07 2.28 4.14
CA ASP A 102 -9.31 3.05 5.12
C ASP A 102 -9.67 2.67 6.58
N LEU A 103 -8.93 3.24 7.52
CA LEU A 103 -9.18 3.11 8.96
C LEU A 103 -9.38 4.51 9.55
N SER A 104 -10.64 4.88 9.73
CA SER A 104 -11.05 6.20 10.22
C SER A 104 -11.30 6.22 11.73
N GLU A 105 -11.32 7.42 12.31
CA GLU A 105 -11.80 7.62 13.68
C GLU A 105 -13.27 7.20 13.85
N ALA A 106 -14.08 7.37 12.79
CA ALA A 106 -15.49 6.98 12.79
C ALA A 106 -15.65 5.45 12.94
N TYR A 107 -14.77 4.66 12.31
CA TYR A 107 -14.74 3.21 12.51
C TYR A 107 -14.54 2.83 13.98
N VAL A 108 -13.59 3.48 14.66
CA VAL A 108 -13.30 3.25 16.09
C VAL A 108 -14.49 3.71 16.96
N SER A 109 -15.02 4.90 16.70
CA SER A 109 -16.15 5.48 17.43
C SER A 109 -17.42 4.63 17.30
N PHE A 110 -17.67 4.05 16.12
CA PHE A 110 -18.80 3.18 15.88
C PHE A 110 -18.66 1.85 16.60
N ASN A 111 -17.52 1.16 16.44
CA ASN A 111 -17.31 -0.17 16.99
C ASN A 111 -17.02 -0.19 18.51
N SER A 112 -16.61 0.93 19.11
CA SER A 112 -16.41 1.02 20.57
C SER A 112 -17.70 1.23 21.37
N LYS A 113 -18.81 1.62 20.72
CA LYS A 113 -20.09 1.97 21.38
C LYS A 113 -21.07 0.82 21.53
N TYR A 114 -20.82 -0.31 20.87
CA TYR A 114 -21.72 -1.46 20.90
C TYR A 114 -20.93 -2.72 21.30
N THR A 115 -21.53 -3.57 22.12
CA THR A 115 -21.01 -4.91 22.36
C THR A 115 -21.40 -5.78 21.17
N SER A 116 -20.42 -6.20 20.37
CA SER A 116 -20.57 -7.20 19.31
C SER A 116 -20.67 -8.60 19.87
#